data_AF-A0A950IRC5-F1
#
_entry.id   AF-A0A950IRC5-F1
#
_cell.length_a   1.000
_cell.length_b   1.000
_cell.length_c   1.000
_cell.angle_alpha   90.00
_cell.angle_beta   90.00
_cell.angle_gamma   90.00
#
_symmetry.space_group_name_H-M   'P 1'
#
loop_
_entity.id
_entity.type
_entity.pdbx_description
1 polymer ?
#
loop_
_entity_poly.entity_id
_entity_poly.type
_entity_poly.pdbx_seq_one_letter_code
_entity_poly.pdbx_strand_id
1 'polypeptide(L)'
;MSGDYGSAALTHHPLPVRFYDAAAMNAPLPSEGLWFLSQYCRWGLLKTIPDRAYMAHIAEAVSQTAHYRAAASSLGLRTEPSEPHTSVLMDGRAWDGKDALAYAESFAIRV
;
A
#
# COMPACT_ATOMS: atom_id res chain seq x y z
N MET A 1 -14.25 12.96 -15.02
CA MET A 1 -12.98 13.41 -15.64
C MET A 1 -12.67 12.42 -16.75
N SER A 2 -12.92 12.77 -18.02
CA SER A 2 -12.59 11.91 -19.16
C SER A 2 -11.11 12.16 -19.46
N GLY A 3 -10.26 11.15 -19.29
CA GLY A 3 -8.92 11.22 -19.87
C GLY A 3 -9.02 11.26 -21.40
N ASP A 4 -8.08 11.93 -22.05
CA ASP A 4 -7.86 11.74 -23.47
C ASP A 4 -7.09 10.42 -23.66
N TYR A 5 -7.74 9.42 -24.25
CA TYR A 5 -7.17 8.09 -24.47
C TYR A 5 -6.58 7.92 -25.87
N GLY A 6 -6.45 9.02 -26.64
CA GLY A 6 -6.01 8.98 -28.03
C GLY A 6 -7.04 8.32 -28.97
N SER A 7 -6.66 8.10 -30.22
CA SER A 7 -7.53 7.53 -31.27
C SER A 7 -7.67 6.00 -31.22
N ALA A 8 -7.01 5.35 -30.26
CA ALA A 8 -7.09 3.90 -30.11
C ALA A 8 -8.48 3.50 -29.61
N ALA A 9 -9.18 2.68 -30.39
CA ALA A 9 -10.45 2.12 -29.99
C ALA A 9 -10.24 1.18 -28.79
N LEU A 10 -10.51 1.66 -27.59
CA LEU A 10 -10.52 0.84 -26.39
C LEU A 10 -11.67 -0.16 -26.49
N THR A 11 -11.39 -1.45 -26.27
CA THR A 11 -12.39 -2.53 -26.28
C THR A 11 -13.44 -2.37 -25.18
N HIS A 12 -13.12 -1.59 -24.14
CA HIS A 12 -14.04 -1.18 -23.08
C HIS A 12 -13.83 0.30 -22.76
N HIS A 13 -14.91 1.00 -22.39
CA HIS A 13 -14.77 2.32 -21.82
C HIS A 13 -13.94 2.22 -20.53
N PRO A 14 -12.89 3.04 -20.40
CA PRO A 14 -12.07 3.03 -19.20
C PRO A 14 -12.94 3.43 -18.02
N LEU A 15 -12.80 2.71 -16.91
CA LEU A 15 -13.51 3.02 -15.69
C LEU A 15 -13.15 4.44 -15.23
N PRO A 16 -14.11 5.21 -14.70
CA PRO A 16 -13.81 6.53 -14.16
C PRO A 16 -12.80 6.39 -13.01
N VAL A 17 -11.90 7.37 -12.89
CA VAL A 17 -11.03 7.48 -11.71
C VAL A 17 -11.89 7.65 -10.47
N ARG A 18 -11.76 6.74 -9.51
CA ARG A 18 -12.45 6.78 -8.22
C ARG A 18 -11.44 7.03 -7.12
N PHE A 19 -11.67 8.08 -6.34
CA PHE A 19 -10.90 8.40 -5.14
C PHE A 19 -11.58 7.90 -3.85
N TYR A 20 -12.77 7.32 -4.00
CA TYR A 20 -13.51 6.74 -2.89
C TYR A 20 -14.42 5.62 -3.40
N ASP A 21 -14.39 4.51 -2.69
CA ASP A 21 -15.46 3.54 -2.68
C ASP A 21 -15.72 3.10 -1.23
N ALA A 22 -16.92 2.59 -0.98
CA ALA A 22 -17.29 2.06 0.33
C ALA A 22 -16.57 0.73 0.67
N ALA A 23 -15.58 0.31 -0.12
CA ALA A 23 -14.79 -0.90 0.04
C ALA A 23 -13.36 -0.60 0.55
N ALA A 24 -13.25 0.43 1.40
CA ALA A 24 -12.03 0.77 2.13
C ALA A 24 -10.85 1.30 1.28
N MET A 25 -11.10 1.85 0.08
CA MET A 25 -10.06 2.45 -0.78
C MET A 25 -9.11 3.44 -0.08
N ASN A 26 -9.59 4.17 0.92
CA ASN A 26 -8.82 5.20 1.63
C ASN A 26 -8.30 4.74 3.00
N ALA A 27 -8.51 3.47 3.37
CA ALA A 27 -8.06 2.97 4.66
C ALA A 27 -6.52 2.85 4.67
N PRO A 28 -5.83 3.47 5.63
CA PRO A 28 -4.38 3.35 5.74
C PRO A 28 -4.01 1.95 6.22
N LEU A 29 -3.33 1.19 5.37
CA LEU A 29 -2.88 -0.17 5.64
C LEU A 29 -1.44 -0.15 6.16
N PRO A 30 -1.17 -0.65 7.39
CA PRO A 30 0.19 -0.78 7.89
C PRO A 30 1.10 -1.64 7.00
N SER A 31 0.55 -2.61 6.28
CA SER A 31 1.29 -3.43 5.31
C SER A 31 1.87 -2.60 4.15
N GLU A 32 1.17 -1.54 3.72
CA GLU A 32 1.65 -0.63 2.68
C GLU A 32 2.76 0.28 3.23
N GLY A 33 2.62 0.75 4.47
CA GLY A 33 3.71 1.45 5.17
C GLY A 33 4.97 0.60 5.29
N LEU A 34 4.80 -0.68 5.60
CA LEU A 34 5.89 -1.65 5.68
C LEU A 34 6.52 -1.93 4.30
N TRP A 35 5.73 -1.92 3.21
CA TRP A 35 6.24 -1.98 1.85
C TRP A 35 7.14 -0.77 1.53
N PHE A 36 6.75 0.45 1.89
CA PHE A 36 7.62 1.62 1.70
C PHE A 36 8.96 1.47 2.43
N LEU A 37 8.94 1.00 3.68
CA LEU A 37 10.16 0.74 4.44
C LEU A 37 11.07 -0.29 3.73
N SER A 38 10.49 -1.33 3.10
CA SER A 38 11.27 -2.27 2.28
C SER A 38 12.00 -1.58 1.12
N GLN A 39 11.35 -0.63 0.44
CA GLN A 39 11.96 0.09 -0.67
C GLN A 39 13.02 1.08 -0.18
N TYR A 40 12.84 1.67 1.01
CA TYR A 40 13.86 2.52 1.63
C TYR A 40 15.12 1.74 1.98
N CYS A 41 14.97 0.51 2.48
CA CYS A 41 16.10 -0.41 2.68
C CYS A 41 16.77 -0.74 1.34
N ARG A 42 15.98 -1.16 0.34
CA ARG A 42 16.48 -1.56 -0.99
C ARG A 42 17.31 -0.49 -1.68
N TRP A 43 16.95 0.78 -1.50
CA TRP A 43 17.60 1.92 -2.15
C TRP A 43 18.56 2.70 -1.25
N GLY A 44 18.85 2.20 -0.03
CA GLY A 44 19.82 2.84 0.87
C GLY A 44 19.37 4.20 1.41
N LEU A 45 18.07 4.44 1.52
CA LEU A 45 17.52 5.70 2.02
C LEU A 45 17.53 5.79 3.56
N LEU A 46 17.74 4.66 4.25
CA LEU A 46 17.86 4.60 5.69
C LEU A 46 19.34 4.61 6.12
N LYS A 47 19.68 5.47 7.08
CA LYS A 47 21.04 5.54 7.66
C LYS A 47 21.43 4.26 8.39
N THR A 48 20.46 3.63 9.04
CA THR A 48 20.58 2.37 9.76
C THR A 48 19.35 1.54 9.45
N ILE A 49 19.54 0.25 9.18
CA ILE A 49 18.43 -0.68 8.95
C ILE A 49 17.81 -1.03 10.31
N PRO A 50 16.57 -0.62 10.59
CA PRO A 50 15.88 -1.00 11.82
C PRO A 50 15.51 -2.48 11.82
N ASP A 51 15.36 -3.06 13.01
CA ASP A 51 14.86 -4.44 13.11
C ASP A 51 13.40 -4.55 12.68
N ARG A 52 12.96 -5.79 12.43
CA ARG A 52 11.62 -6.10 11.92
C ARG A 52 10.50 -5.61 12.85
N ALA A 53 10.67 -5.72 14.16
CA ALA A 53 9.65 -5.30 15.11
C ALA A 53 9.51 -3.78 15.13
N TYR A 54 10.62 -3.07 15.06
CA TYR A 54 10.63 -1.61 15.01
C TYR A 54 10.08 -1.08 13.68
N MET A 55 10.34 -1.75 12.55
CA MET A 55 9.71 -1.42 11.26
C MET A 55 8.19 -1.57 11.31
N ALA A 56 7.68 -2.67 11.88
CA ALA A 56 6.25 -2.87 12.05
C ALA A 56 5.64 -1.78 12.95
N HIS A 57 6.31 -1.44 14.05
CA HIS A 57 5.88 -0.36 14.92
C HIS A 57 5.81 1.00 14.21
N ILE A 58 6.82 1.36 13.40
CA ILE A 58 6.81 2.59 12.59
C ILE A 58 5.61 2.59 11.64
N ALA A 59 5.40 1.48 10.92
CA ALA A 59 4.31 1.38 9.96
C ALA A 59 2.93 1.53 10.62
N GLU A 60 2.71 0.91 11.78
CA GLU A 60 1.49 1.07 12.58
C GLU A 60 1.32 2.50 13.10
N ALA A 61 2.37 3.06 13.70
CA ALA A 61 2.35 4.40 14.29
C ALA A 61 2.11 5.50 13.24
N VAL A 62 2.65 5.36 12.04
CA VAL A 62 2.43 6.35 10.96
C VAL A 62 1.05 6.18 10.32
N SER A 63 0.55 4.95 10.18
CA SER A 63 -0.72 4.69 9.48
C SER A 63 -1.94 5.24 10.20
N GLN A 64 -1.90 5.39 11.53
CA GLN A 64 -2.99 6.00 12.33
C GLN A 64 -4.38 5.39 12.03
N THR A 65 -4.42 4.08 11.76
CA THR A 65 -5.63 3.37 11.33
C THR A 65 -6.76 3.44 12.36
N ALA A 66 -6.45 3.60 13.64
CA ALA A 66 -7.45 3.81 14.68
C ALA A 66 -8.18 5.16 14.53
N HIS A 67 -7.45 6.25 14.27
CA HIS A 67 -8.04 7.56 14.04
C HIS A 67 -8.87 7.60 12.76
N TYR A 68 -8.36 6.98 11.69
CA TYR A 68 -9.14 6.83 10.44
C TYR A 68 -10.46 6.09 10.69
N ARG A 69 -10.42 4.94 11.40
CA ARG A 69 -11.62 4.17 11.73
C ARG A 69 -12.61 4.97 12.58
N ALA A 70 -12.13 5.71 13.57
CA ALA A 70 -13.00 6.56 14.41
C ALA A 70 -13.72 7.64 13.58
N ALA A 71 -13.00 8.32 12.68
CA ALA A 71 -13.57 9.34 11.80
C ALA A 71 -14.55 8.75 10.77
N ALA A 72 -14.22 7.61 10.17
CA ALA A 72 -15.11 6.97 9.22
C ALA A 72 -16.38 6.43 9.89
N SER A 73 -16.28 5.88 11.11
CA SER A 73 -17.44 5.46 11.90
C SER A 73 -18.35 6.63 12.29
N SER A 74 -17.81 7.80 12.64
CA SER A 74 -18.64 8.98 12.97
C SER A 74 -19.43 9.52 11.76
N LEU A 75 -18.97 9.20 10.55
CA LEU A 75 -19.63 9.53 9.29
C LEU A 75 -20.51 8.39 8.75
N GLY A 76 -20.63 7.27 9.47
CA GLY A 76 -21.41 6.11 9.04
C GLY A 76 -20.82 5.37 7.83
N LEU A 77 -19.52 5.53 7.56
CA LEU A 77 -18.82 4.85 6.49
C LEU A 77 -18.37 3.45 6.94
N ARG A 78 -18.38 2.48 6.02
CA ARG A 78 -17.80 1.15 6.27
C ARG A 78 -16.28 1.26 6.41
N THR A 79 -15.73 0.58 7.40
CA THR A 79 -14.30 0.63 7.75
C THR A 79 -13.64 -0.74 7.81
N GLU A 80 -14.40 -1.81 7.53
CA GLU A 80 -13.88 -3.17 7.64
C GLU A 80 -12.72 -3.36 6.65
N PRO A 81 -11.55 -3.80 7.13
CA PRO A 81 -10.48 -4.18 6.24
C PRO A 81 -10.97 -5.35 5.39
N SER A 82 -10.75 -5.29 4.08
CA SER A 82 -10.72 -6.51 3.30
C SER A 82 -9.63 -7.43 3.85
N GLU A 83 -9.81 -8.74 3.67
CA GLU A 83 -8.85 -9.82 3.91
C GLU A 83 -7.37 -9.42 3.74
N PRO A 84 -6.40 -10.14 4.36
CA PRO A 84 -4.98 -9.78 4.29
C PRO A 84 -4.55 -9.37 2.87
N HIS A 85 -4.23 -8.09 2.73
CA HIS A 85 -3.94 -7.48 1.43
C HIS A 85 -2.61 -8.03 0.91
N THR A 86 -2.72 -8.99 -0.01
CA THR A 86 -1.59 -9.44 -0.83
C THR A 86 -1.62 -8.66 -2.13
N SER A 87 -0.54 -7.94 -2.42
CA SER A 87 -0.39 -7.15 -3.64
C SER A 87 0.58 -7.84 -4.58
N VAL A 88 0.18 -8.11 -5.83
CA VAL A 88 1.09 -8.61 -6.87
C VAL A 88 1.51 -7.44 -7.75
N LEU A 89 2.81 -7.15 -7.78
CA LEU A 89 3.37 -6.05 -8.56
C LEU A 89 3.49 -6.44 -10.04
N MET A 90 3.74 -5.44 -10.89
CA MET A 90 3.82 -5.62 -12.35
C MET A 90 4.88 -6.63 -12.83
N ASP A 91 5.88 -6.91 -12.01
CA ASP A 91 6.93 -7.90 -12.27
C ASP A 91 6.58 -9.31 -11.73
N GLY A 92 5.34 -9.51 -11.28
CA GLY A 92 4.83 -10.76 -10.74
C GLY A 92 5.21 -11.03 -9.29
N ARG A 93 5.93 -10.12 -8.62
CA ARG A 93 6.31 -10.30 -7.21
C ARG A 93 5.13 -10.06 -6.29
N ALA A 94 4.93 -10.98 -5.34
CA ALA A 94 3.92 -10.84 -4.31
C ALA A 94 4.48 -10.13 -3.07
N TRP A 95 3.73 -9.16 -2.57
CA TRP A 95 3.92 -8.54 -1.26
C TRP A 95 2.82 -9.03 -0.32
N ASP A 96 3.20 -9.69 0.78
CA ASP A 96 2.27 -10.31 1.74
C ASP A 96 2.13 -9.53 3.06
N GLY A 97 2.82 -8.39 3.18
CA GLY A 97 2.72 -7.51 4.35
C GLY A 97 3.51 -7.94 5.57
N LYS A 98 4.42 -8.92 5.50
CA LYS A 98 5.04 -9.52 6.71
C LYS A 98 6.50 -9.18 6.97
N ASP A 99 7.32 -9.15 5.93
CA ASP A 99 8.78 -9.02 6.08
C ASP A 99 9.38 -8.07 5.04
N ALA A 100 9.56 -6.81 5.45
CA ALA A 100 10.14 -5.78 4.60
C ALA A 100 11.61 -6.05 4.25
N LEU A 101 12.39 -6.63 5.16
CA LEU A 101 13.81 -6.86 4.93
C LEU A 101 14.01 -8.01 3.95
N ALA A 102 13.39 -9.16 4.21
CA ALA A 102 13.44 -10.29 3.30
C ALA A 102 12.91 -9.92 1.91
N TYR A 103 11.85 -9.10 1.85
CA TYR A 103 11.32 -8.61 0.57
C TYR A 103 12.34 -7.73 -0.18
N ALA A 104 13.00 -6.78 0.50
CA ALA A 104 14.04 -5.93 -0.08
C ALA A 104 15.25 -6.74 -0.58
N GLU A 105 15.68 -7.73 0.18
CA GLU A 105 16.81 -8.62 -0.16
C GLU A 105 16.50 -9.58 -1.32
N SER A 106 15.23 -9.81 -1.63
CA SER A 106 14.82 -10.67 -2.75
C SER A 106 15.05 -10.06 -4.13
N PHE A 107 15.39 -8.76 -4.21
CA PHE A 107 15.61 -8.06 -5.48
C PHE A 107 17.07 -8.17 -5.94
N ALA A 108 17.25 -8.48 -7.22
CA ALA A 108 18.57 -8.52 -7.86
C ALA A 108 19.23 -7.13 -7.93
N ILE A 109 18.42 -6.08 -8.10
CA ILE A 109 18.88 -4.68 -8.14
C ILE A 109 18.53 -4.02 -6.80
N ARG A 110 19.58 -3.67 -6.06
CA ARG A 110 19.56 -2.96 -4.77
C ARG A 110 20.93 -2.30 -4.54
N VAL A 111 21.02 -1.38 -3.59
CA VAL A 111 22.32 -0.79 -3.15
C VAL A 111 23.21 -1.80 -2.45
#